data_AF-A0A1W9LDT8-F1
#
_entry.id   AF-A0A1W9LDT8-F1
#
_cell.length_a   1.000
_cell.length_b   1.000
_cell.length_c   1.000
_cell.angle_alpha   90.00
_cell.angle_beta   90.00
_cell.angle_gamma   90.00
#
_symmetry.space_group_name_H-M   'P 1'
#
loop_
_entity.id
_entity.type
_entity.pdbx_description
1 polymer ?
#
loop_
_entity_poly.entity_id
_entity_poly.type
_entity_poly.pdbx_seq_one_letter_code
_entity_poly.pdbx_strand_id
1 'polypeptide(L)' 'MYYIDTSVLVAYYFPEPLSDKVESFLTTCMQPAISRLTEVEFYSALARKIRSGELAKIDAERLTDSFLLHIEESMYT' A
#
# COMPACT_ATOMS: atom_id res chain seq x y z
N MET A 1 3.34 12.20 13.88
CA MET A 1 2.33 11.50 13.07
C MET A 1 2.66 11.77 11.62
N TYR A 2 2.95 10.73 10.84
CA TYR A 2 3.28 10.86 9.42
C TYR A 2 2.02 10.58 8.61
N TYR A 3 1.76 11.42 7.61
CA TYR A 3 0.77 11.12 6.59
C TYR A 3 1.43 10.31 5.48
N ILE A 4 0.82 9.21 5.08
CA ILE A 4 1.35 8.30 4.08
C ILE A 4 0.57 8.50 2.77
N ASP A 5 1.30 8.94 1.76
CA ASP A 5 0.80 9.06 0.40
C ASP A 5 0.72 7.68 -0.29
N THR A 6 -0.11 7.59 -1.32
CA THR A 6 -0.33 6.35 -2.09
C THR A 6 0.96 5.78 -2.65
N SER A 7 1.88 6.62 -3.12
CA SER A 7 3.15 6.15 -3.68
C SER A 7 3.99 5.35 -2.67
N VAL A 8 3.99 5.77 -1.40
CA VAL A 8 4.65 5.07 -0.30
C VAL A 8 3.91 3.77 0.00
N LEU A 9 2.58 3.82 0.07
CA LEU A 9 1.76 2.65 0.33
C LEU A 9 1.95 1.56 -0.74
N VAL A 10 1.96 1.94 -2.02
CA VAL A 10 2.21 1.01 -3.13
C VAL A 10 3.58 0.36 -3.00
N ALA A 11 4.62 1.12 -2.67
CA ALA A 11 5.97 0.57 -2.46
C ALA A 11 6.06 -0.34 -1.22
N TYR A 12 5.15 -0.19 -0.25
CA TYR A 12 5.09 -1.09 0.90
C TYR A 12 4.47 -2.46 0.56
N TYR A 13 3.40 -2.48 -0.25
CA TYR A 13 2.70 -3.74 -0.58
C TYR A 13 3.24 -4.42 -1.85
N PHE A 14 3.77 -3.67 -2.81
CA PHE A 14 4.25 -4.18 -4.08
C PHE A 14 5.75 -3.88 -4.25
N PRO A 15 6.56 -4.84 -4.76
CA PRO A 15 7.98 -4.60 -4.99
C PRO A 15 8.24 -3.39 -5.90
N GLU A 16 8.90 -2.39 -5.35
CA GLU A 16 9.29 -1.14 -5.98
C GLU A 16 10.75 -0.81 -5.59
N PRO A 17 11.48 0.03 -6.34
CA PRO A 17 12.88 0.36 -6.03
C PRO A 17 13.14 0.93 -4.63
N LEU A 18 12.11 1.43 -3.95
CA LEU A 18 12.20 2.02 -2.61
C LEU A 18 11.52 1.18 -1.53
N SER A 19 11.06 -0.04 -1.83
CA SER A 19 10.31 -0.89 -0.88
C SER A 19 11.05 -1.09 0.43
N ASP A 20 12.33 -1.47 0.41
CA ASP A 20 13.12 -1.70 1.62
C ASP A 20 13.19 -0.47 2.54
N LYS A 21 13.31 0.71 1.92
CA LYS A 21 13.37 1.99 2.64
C LYS A 21 12.00 2.34 3.23
N VAL A 22 10.94 2.08 2.48
CA VAL A 22 9.56 2.32 2.92
C VAL A 22 9.17 1.38 4.06
N GLU A 23 9.49 0.09 3.97
CA GLU A 23 9.25 -0.88 5.03
C GLU A 23 10.01 -0.50 6.31
N SER A 24 11.31 -0.19 6.18
CA SER A 24 12.12 0.30 7.30
C SER A 24 11.54 1.56 7.94
N PHE A 25 10.95 2.45 7.15
CA PHE A 25 10.31 3.66 7.65
C PHE A 25 8.97 3.35 8.34
N LEU A 26 8.07 2.62 7.70
CA LEU A 26 6.73 2.32 8.21
C LEU A 26 6.75 1.47 9.47
N THR A 27 7.70 0.53 9.59
CA THR A 27 7.88 -0.29 10.81
C THR A 27 8.30 0.54 12.04
N THR A 28 8.88 1.72 11.84
CA THR A 28 9.21 2.66 12.94
C THR A 28 8.12 3.68 13.22
N CYS A 29 7.12 3.79 12.35
CA CYS A 29 6.04 4.75 12.49
C CYS A 29 4.94 4.19 13.40
N MET A 30 4.74 4.80 14.55
CA MET A 30 3.55 4.54 15.35
C MET A 30 2.32 5.17 14.68
N GLN A 31 1.41 4.32 14.20
CA GLN A 31 0.11 4.70 13.61
C GLN A 31 0.21 5.83 12.56
N PRO A 32 0.80 5.55 11.38
CA PRO A 32 0.73 6.47 10.26
C PRO A 32 -0.72 6.78 9.86
N ALA A 33 -0.97 8.01 9.42
CA ALA A 33 -2.28 8.41 8.91
C ALA A 33 -2.37 8.19 7.41
N ILE A 34 -3.52 7.73 6.92
CA ILE A 34 -3.85 7.72 5.48
C ILE A 34 -5.16 8.46 5.25
N SER A 35 -5.42 8.87 4.02
CA SER A 35 -6.74 9.40 3.66
C SER A 35 -7.59 8.33 2.98
N ARG A 36 -8.90 8.55 2.96
CA ARG A 36 -9.82 7.76 2.13
C ARG A 36 -9.50 7.87 0.63
N LEU A 37 -8.86 8.96 0.19
CA LEU A 37 -8.38 9.08 -1.18
C LEU A 37 -7.22 8.12 -1.45
N THR A 38 -6.31 7.95 -0.47
CA THR A 38 -5.19 7.01 -0.54
C THR A 38 -5.66 5.57 -0.80
N GLU A 39 -6.77 5.14 -0.17
CA GLU A 39 -7.38 3.84 -0.45
C GLU A 39 -7.79 3.71 -1.92
N VAL A 40 -8.52 4.69 -2.46
CA VAL A 40 -8.99 4.69 -3.86
C VAL A 40 -7.83 4.68 -4.84
N GLU A 41 -6.79 5.47 -4.55
CA GLU A 41 -5.60 5.55 -5.39
C GLU A 41 -4.77 4.27 -5.32
N PHE A 42 -4.70 3.59 -4.17
CA PHE A 42 -4.05 2.29 -4.04
C PHE A 42 -4.69 1.26 -4.97
N TYR A 43 -6.02 1.11 -4.93
CA TYR A 43 -6.74 0.23 -5.86
C TYR A 43 -6.53 0.63 -7.33
N SER A 44 -6.51 1.93 -7.60
CA SER A 44 -6.27 2.45 -8.95
C SER A 44 -4.85 2.13 -9.45
N ALA A 45 -3.85 2.19 -8.57
CA ALA A 45 -2.46 1.85 -8.86
C ALA A 45 -2.31 0.35 -9.16
N LEU A 46 -2.91 -0.53 -8.35
CA LEU A 46 -2.94 -1.98 -8.61
C LEU A 46 -3.61 -2.29 -9.95
N ALA A 47 -4.77 -1.68 -10.22
CA ALA A 47 -5.48 -1.88 -11.49
C ALA A 47 -4.65 -1.42 -12.70
N ARG A 48 -3.88 -0.35 -12.57
CA ARG A 48 -2.95 0.09 -13.62
C ARG A 48 -1.82 -0.92 -13.83
N LYS A 49 -1.22 -1.45 -12.75
CA LYS A 49 -0.17 -2.48 -12.82
C LYS A 49 -0.64 -3.79 -13.43
N ILE A 50 -1.90 -4.16 -13.21
CA ILE A 50 -2.53 -5.31 -13.89
C ILE A 50 -2.60 -5.06 -15.40
N ARG A 51 -3.06 -3.86 -15.82
CA ARG A 51 -3.18 -3.52 -17.25
C ARG A 51 -1.84 -3.42 -17.96
N SER A 52 -0.77 -3.03 -17.27
CA SER A 52 0.59 -3.02 -17.83
C SER A 52 1.28 -4.39 -17.80
N GLY A 53 0.68 -5.40 -17.17
CA GLY A 53 1.25 -6.73 -17.03
C GLY A 53 2.34 -6.83 -15.96
N GLU A 54 2.53 -5.78 -15.14
CA GLU A 54 3.47 -5.76 -14.01
C GLU A 54 2.98 -6.58 -12.81
N LEU A 55 1.67 -6.80 -12.70
CA LEU A 55 1.04 -7.48 -11.57
C LEU A 55 -0.03 -8.46 -12.07
N ALA A 56 0.06 -9.72 -11.66
CA ALA A 56 -0.99 -10.69 -11.94
C ALA A 56 -2.24 -10.41 -11.10
N LYS A 57 -3.41 -10.68 -11.66
CA LYS A 57 -4.69 -10.43 -10.98
C LYS A 57 -4.78 -11.13 -9.61
N ILE A 58 -4.34 -12.39 -9.54
CA ILE A 58 -4.36 -13.18 -8.30
C ILE A 58 -3.46 -12.57 -7.21
N ASP A 59 -2.34 -11.97 -7.60
CA ASP A 59 -1.45 -11.32 -6.65
C ASP A 59 -2.03 -9.97 -6.21
N ALA A 60 -2.70 -9.23 -7.10
CA ALA A 60 -3.41 -8.00 -6.73
C ALA A 60 -4.53 -8.25 -5.71
N GLU A 61 -5.23 -9.37 -5.81
CA GLU A 61 -6.24 -9.81 -4.84
C GLU A 61 -5.59 -10.03 -3.47
N ARG A 62 -4.45 -10.74 -3.40
CA ARG A 62 -3.69 -10.93 -2.16
C ARG A 62 -3.19 -9.63 -1.54
N LEU A 63 -2.72 -8.69 -2.35
CA LEU A 63 -2.28 -7.37 -1.88
C LEU A 63 -3.46 -6.56 -1.33
N THR A 64 -4.62 -6.66 -1.96
CA THR A 64 -5.86 -6.04 -1.49
C THR A 64 -6.28 -6.61 -0.14
N ASP A 65 -6.29 -7.93 0.01
CA ASP A 65 -6.65 -8.58 1.26
C ASP A 65 -5.69 -8.18 2.40
N SER A 66 -4.39 -8.13 2.12
CA SER A 66 -3.37 -7.69 3.08
C SER A 66 -3.57 -6.22 3.49
N PHE A 67 -3.92 -5.35 2.53
CA PHE A 67 -4.19 -3.95 2.80
C PHE A 67 -5.44 -3.79 3.70
N LEU A 68 -6.53 -4.50 3.38
CA LEU A 68 -7.76 -4.47 4.18
C LEU A 68 -7.52 -4.97 5.61
N LEU A 69 -6.77 -6.06 5.77
CA LEU A 69 -6.41 -6.57 7.10
C LEU A 69 -5.67 -5.51 7.93
N HIS A 70 -4.70 -4.80 7.35
CA HIS A 70 -3.97 -3.75 8.07
C HIS A 70 -4.86 -2.54 8.45
N ILE A 71 -5.89 -2.24 7.66
CA ILE A 71 -6.90 -1.24 8.02
C ILE A 71 -7.73 -1.72 9.21
N GLU A 72 -8.20 -2.97 9.17
CA GLU A 72 -8.98 -3.58 10.26
C GLU A 72 -8.19 -3.68 11.58
N GLU A 73 -6.90 -3.99 11.49
CA GLU A 73 -5.96 -4.03 12.63
C GLU A 73 -5.55 -2.65 13.14
N SER A 74 -6.11 -1.56 12.59
CA SER A 74 -5.80 -0.18 12.97
C SER A 74 -4.30 0.16 12.86
N MET A 75 -3.62 -0.42 11.86
CA MET A 75 -2.24 -0.07 11.52
C MET A 75 -2.15 1.38 11.03
N TYR A 76 -3.23 1.87 10.40
CA TYR A 76 -3.38 3.25 9.95
C TYR A 76 -4.48 3.99 10.72
N THR A 77 -4.39 5.32 10.80
CA THR A 77 -5.40 6.22 11.38
C THR A 77 -6.03 7.13 10.33
#